data_AF-A0A9W7I9B9-F1
#
_entry.id   AF-A0A9W7I9B9-F1
#
_cell.length_a   1.000
_cell.length_b   1.000
_cell.length_c   1.000
_cell.angle_alpha   90.00
_cell.angle_beta   90.00
_cell.angle_gamma   90.00
#
_symmetry.space_group_name_H-M   'P 1'
#
loop_
_entity.id
_entity.type
_entity.pdbx_description
1 polymer ?
#
loop_
_entity_poly.entity_id
_entity_poly.type
_entity_poly.pdbx_seq_one_letter_code
_entity_poly.pdbx_strand_id
1 'polypeptide(L)'
;MVGRADHFVQLINMYCLDVESIISQLASYIDIPDVDFSKLDALTTEVAERSSRIGAEHVRLACVDLMQACDQKQKQNFLRALNWTKTEFTRTRTKLQVIVQMERRIMRLEAKRQQ
;
A
#
# COMPACT_ATOMS: atom_id res chain seq x y z
N MET A 1 2.18 -26.58 7.78
CA MET A 1 2.91 -25.29 7.69
C MET A 1 2.82 -24.67 6.29
N VAL A 2 2.94 -25.45 5.21
CA VAL A 2 2.86 -24.97 3.80
C VAL A 2 1.66 -24.07 3.48
N GLY A 3 0.44 -24.42 3.93
CA GLY A 3 -0.75 -23.58 3.68
C GLY A 3 -0.68 -22.19 4.30
N ARG A 4 -0.08 -22.04 5.50
CA ARG A 4 0.03 -20.75 6.20
C ARG A 4 0.98 -19.78 5.47
N ALA A 5 2.10 -20.30 4.98
CA ALA A 5 3.09 -19.50 4.25
C ALA A 5 2.55 -19.03 2.89
N ASP A 6 1.81 -19.89 2.18
CA ASP A 6 1.18 -19.51 0.91
C ASP A 6 0.14 -18.39 1.08
N HIS A 7 -0.73 -18.51 2.09
CA HIS A 7 -1.68 -17.44 2.44
C HIS A 7 -0.99 -16.12 2.77
N PHE A 8 0.12 -16.15 3.51
CA PHE A 8 0.88 -14.96 3.84
C PHE A 8 1.47 -14.28 2.59
N VAL A 9 2.04 -15.07 1.67
CA VAL A 9 2.55 -14.57 0.38
C VAL A 9 1.43 -13.95 -0.46
N GLN A 10 0.26 -14.59 -0.53
CA GLN A 10 -0.90 -14.06 -1.25
C GLN A 10 -1.37 -12.72 -0.65
N LEU A 11 -1.48 -12.65 0.68
CA LEU A 11 -1.91 -11.46 1.40
C LEU A 11 -0.99 -10.26 1.13
N ILE A 12 0.34 -10.45 1.16
CA ILE A 12 1.30 -9.39 0.84
C ILE A 12 1.14 -8.92 -0.60
N ASN A 13 1.03 -9.85 -1.55
CA ASN A 13 0.94 -9.49 -2.96
C ASN A 13 -0.36 -8.75 -3.28
N MET A 14 -1.48 -9.20 -2.72
CA MET A 14 -2.78 -8.53 -2.85
C MET A 14 -2.72 -7.11 -2.29
N TYR A 15 -2.17 -6.92 -1.08
CA TYR A 15 -1.95 -5.59 -0.52
C TYR A 15 -1.13 -4.69 -1.45
N CYS A 16 0.00 -5.21 -1.98
CA CYS A 16 0.86 -4.42 -2.86
C CYS A 16 0.14 -4.01 -4.15
N LEU A 17 -0.62 -4.92 -4.77
CA LEU A 17 -1.36 -4.63 -6.00
C LEU A 17 -2.47 -3.60 -5.75
N ASP A 18 -3.25 -3.79 -4.68
CA ASP A 18 -4.38 -2.93 -4.36
C ASP A 18 -3.92 -1.50 -4.04
N VAL A 19 -2.90 -1.35 -3.18
CA VAL A 19 -2.40 -0.02 -2.80
C VAL A 19 -1.71 0.68 -3.97
N GLU A 20 -0.99 -0.04 -4.83
CA GLU A 20 -0.40 0.53 -6.05
C GLU A 20 -1.48 1.06 -7.01
N SER A 21 -2.57 0.31 -7.17
CA SER A 21 -3.73 0.72 -7.96
C SER A 21 -4.39 1.98 -7.38
N ILE A 22 -4.64 2.01 -6.07
CA ILE A 22 -5.28 3.16 -5.42
C ILE A 22 -4.38 4.41 -5.51
N ILE A 23 -3.07 4.28 -5.25
CA ILE A 23 -2.12 5.39 -5.37
C ILE A 23 -2.08 5.96 -6.80
N SER A 24 -2.22 5.09 -7.80
CA SER A 24 -2.31 5.50 -9.21
C SER A 24 -3.61 6.25 -9.50
N GLN A 25 -4.73 5.84 -8.90
CA GLN A 25 -6.01 6.56 -8.99
C GLN A 25 -5.97 7.92 -8.29
N LEU A 26 -5.36 7.99 -7.09
CA LEU A 26 -5.15 9.26 -6.38
C LEU A 26 -4.35 10.23 -7.26
N ALA A 27 -3.30 9.74 -7.93
CA ALA A 27 -2.49 10.54 -8.84
C ALA A 27 -3.26 11.01 -10.08
N SER A 28 -4.11 10.18 -10.66
CA SER A 28 -4.88 10.59 -11.84
C SER A 28 -6.00 11.57 -11.48
N TYR A 29 -6.64 11.41 -10.32
CA TYR A 29 -7.75 12.27 -9.91
C TYR A 29 -7.32 13.64 -9.42
N ILE A 30 -6.16 13.76 -8.77
CA ILE A 30 -5.65 15.08 -8.35
C ILE A 30 -5.23 15.95 -9.54
N ASP A 31 -4.86 15.37 -10.69
CA ASP A 31 -4.46 16.10 -11.88
C ASP A 31 -5.64 16.78 -12.61
N ILE A 32 -6.87 16.37 -12.32
CA ILE A 32 -8.09 16.97 -12.89
C ILE A 32 -8.24 18.44 -12.43
N PRO A 33 -8.73 19.37 -13.27
CA PRO A 33 -8.93 20.77 -12.88
C PRO A 33 -9.95 20.94 -11.74
N ASP A 34 -11.08 20.25 -11.81
CA ASP A 34 -12.12 20.22 -10.78
C ASP A 34 -11.95 18.95 -9.93
N VAL A 35 -11.21 19.08 -8.83
CA VAL A 35 -10.82 17.94 -7.98
C VAL A 35 -11.96 17.60 -7.02
N ASP A 36 -12.46 16.37 -7.10
CA ASP A 36 -13.35 15.80 -6.07
C ASP A 36 -12.53 15.29 -4.87
N PHE A 37 -12.37 16.15 -3.86
CA PHE A 37 -11.66 15.82 -2.63
C PHE A 37 -12.37 14.75 -1.80
N SER A 38 -13.69 14.59 -1.91
CA SER A 38 -14.42 13.53 -1.17
C SER A 38 -14.03 12.15 -1.71
N LYS A 39 -13.88 12.05 -3.03
CA LYS A 39 -13.39 10.83 -3.69
C LYS A 39 -11.93 10.52 -3.33
N LEU A 40 -11.08 11.54 -3.28
CA LEU A 40 -9.68 11.39 -2.85
C LEU A 40 -9.57 10.95 -1.40
N ASP A 41 -10.43 11.47 -0.51
CA ASP A 41 -10.46 11.10 0.89
C ASP A 41 -10.88 9.64 1.10
N ALA A 42 -11.92 9.18 0.38
CA ALA A 42 -12.35 7.79 0.42
C ALA A 42 -11.24 6.82 0.00
N LEU A 43 -10.54 7.13 -1.09
CA LEU A 43 -9.40 6.33 -1.56
C LEU A 43 -8.21 6.38 -0.58
N THR A 44 -7.94 7.54 0.02
CA THR A 44 -6.87 7.70 1.03
C THR A 44 -7.18 6.86 2.27
N THR A 45 -8.42 6.90 2.74
CA THR A 45 -8.92 6.08 3.85
C THR A 45 -8.76 4.60 3.56
N GLU A 46 -9.08 4.16 2.33
CA GLU A 46 -8.89 2.78 1.92
C GLU A 46 -7.41 2.34 1.98
N VAL A 47 -6.47 3.19 1.54
CA VAL A 47 -5.03 2.91 1.70
C VAL A 47 -4.64 2.79 3.17
N ALA A 48 -5.13 3.69 4.03
CA ALA A 48 -4.84 3.66 5.46
C ALA A 48 -5.36 2.37 6.12
N GLU A 49 -6.60 1.99 5.85
CA GLU A 49 -7.21 0.77 6.38
C GLU A 49 -6.45 -0.48 5.93
N ARG A 50 -6.16 -0.61 4.64
CA ARG A 50 -5.41 -1.75 4.09
C ARG A 50 -4.01 -1.84 4.68
N SER A 51 -3.35 -0.70 4.84
CA SER A 51 -2.03 -0.61 5.46
C SER A 51 -2.07 -1.03 6.92
N SER A 52 -3.10 -0.61 7.67
CA SER A 52 -3.31 -1.01 9.06
C SER A 52 -3.50 -2.52 9.21
N ARG A 53 -4.27 -3.16 8.32
CA ARG A 53 -4.57 -4.60 8.38
C ARG A 53 -3.32 -5.48 8.26
N ILE A 54 -2.26 -4.99 7.61
CA ILE A 54 -1.02 -5.75 7.42
C ILE A 54 0.17 -5.21 8.23
N GLY A 55 -0.05 -4.16 9.03
CA GLY A 55 1.00 -3.50 9.82
C GLY A 55 1.97 -2.64 9.01
N ALA A 56 1.58 -2.15 7.83
CA ALA A 56 2.35 -1.20 7.02
C ALA A 56 2.27 0.22 7.57
N GLU A 57 2.79 0.41 8.78
CA GLU A 57 2.53 1.59 9.61
C GLU A 57 3.00 2.91 9.00
N HIS A 58 4.16 2.95 8.34
CA HIS A 58 4.63 4.18 7.69
C HIS A 58 3.73 4.63 6.53
N VAL A 59 3.14 3.68 5.78
CA VAL A 59 2.17 4.00 4.72
C VAL A 59 0.88 4.53 5.35
N ARG A 60 0.39 3.86 6.41
CA ARG A 60 -0.80 4.30 7.16
C ARG A 60 -0.63 5.71 7.72
N LEU A 61 0.53 6.02 8.30
CA LEU A 61 0.82 7.35 8.86
C LEU A 61 0.96 8.41 7.75
N ALA A 62 1.54 8.08 6.59
CA ALA A 62 1.60 9.00 5.46
C ALA A 62 0.21 9.39 4.93
N CYS A 63 -0.80 8.53 5.09
CA CYS A 63 -2.18 8.86 4.74
C CYS A 63 -2.79 9.98 5.61
N VAL A 64 -2.25 10.26 6.79
CA VAL A 64 -2.77 11.35 7.67
C VAL A 64 -2.67 12.70 6.97
N ASP A 65 -1.54 12.99 6.34
CA ASP A 65 -1.33 14.24 5.60
C ASP A 65 -2.22 14.33 4.34
N LEU A 66 -2.53 13.18 3.72
CA LEU A 66 -3.47 13.13 2.59
C LEU A 66 -4.90 13.45 3.04
N MET A 67 -5.38 12.83 4.13
CA MET A 67 -6.72 13.09 4.68
C MET A 67 -6.86 14.54 5.10
N GLN A 68 -5.86 15.08 5.81
CA GLN A 68 -5.83 16.50 6.17
C GLN A 68 -5.86 17.42 4.95
N ALA A 69 -5.14 17.09 3.87
CA ALA A 69 -5.17 17.87 2.65
C ALA A 69 -6.53 17.79 1.92
N CYS A 70 -7.24 16.65 2.01
CA CYS A 70 -8.60 16.50 1.53
C CYS A 70 -9.59 17.38 2.31
N ASP A 71 -9.55 17.33 3.64
CA ASP A 71 -10.39 18.16 4.52
C ASP A 71 -10.23 19.65 4.23
N GLN A 72 -8.98 20.07 4.00
CA GLN A 72 -8.63 21.46 3.72
C GLN A 72 -8.82 21.84 2.24
N LYS A 73 -9.13 20.87 1.37
CA LYS A 73 -9.23 21.03 -0.09
C LYS A 73 -7.98 21.67 -0.71
N GLN A 74 -6.80 21.34 -0.19
CA GLN A 74 -5.53 21.93 -0.59
C GLN A 74 -4.78 21.03 -1.58
N LYS A 75 -5.01 21.26 -2.88
CA LYS A 75 -4.40 20.48 -3.98
C LYS A 75 -2.87 20.35 -3.88
N GLN A 76 -2.17 21.45 -3.56
CA GLN A 76 -0.70 21.43 -3.45
C GLN A 76 -0.20 20.60 -2.27
N ASN A 77 -0.88 20.67 -1.12
CA ASN A 77 -0.52 19.84 0.04
C ASN A 77 -0.81 18.37 -0.25
N PHE A 78 -1.93 18.09 -0.92
CA PHE A 78 -2.27 16.74 -1.34
C PHE A 78 -1.21 16.15 -2.28
N LEU A 79 -0.73 16.90 -3.27
CA LEU A 79 0.34 16.45 -4.16
C LEU A 79 1.65 16.12 -3.40
N ARG A 80 2.02 16.95 -2.42
CA ARG A 80 3.19 16.71 -1.56
C ARG A 80 3.01 15.44 -0.72
N ALA A 81 1.86 15.30 -0.06
CA ALA A 81 1.52 14.15 0.77
C ALA A 81 1.43 12.85 -0.07
N LEU A 82 0.93 12.95 -1.32
CA LEU A 82 0.87 11.83 -2.25
C LEU A 82 2.27 11.36 -2.65
N ASN A 83 3.19 12.29 -2.93
CA ASN A 83 4.57 11.95 -3.23
C ASN A 83 5.28 11.29 -2.04
N TRP A 84 5.01 11.78 -0.82
CA TRP A 84 5.49 11.15 0.40
C TRP A 84 4.94 9.73 0.59
N THR A 85 3.63 9.56 0.43
CA THR A 85 2.95 8.26 0.51
C THR A 85 3.48 7.26 -0.53
N LYS A 86 3.73 7.70 -1.77
CA LYS A 86 4.40 6.89 -2.81
C LYS A 86 5.77 6.40 -2.37
N THR A 87 6.54 7.26 -1.72
CA THR A 87 7.89 6.92 -1.22
C THR A 87 7.81 5.87 -0.11
N GLU A 88 6.95 6.08 0.87
CA GLU A 88 6.78 5.12 1.99
C GLU A 88 6.19 3.78 1.52
N PHE A 89 5.24 3.81 0.57
CA PHE A 89 4.73 2.61 -0.07
C PHE A 89 5.82 1.86 -0.82
N THR A 90 6.64 2.54 -1.62
CA THR A 90 7.75 1.92 -2.37
C THR A 90 8.74 1.24 -1.42
N ARG A 91 9.16 1.93 -0.36
CA ARG A 91 10.07 1.38 0.67
C ARG A 91 9.47 0.15 1.34
N THR A 92 8.20 0.21 1.72
CA THR A 92 7.49 -0.89 2.38
C THR A 92 7.35 -2.09 1.45
N ARG A 93 6.90 -1.86 0.21
CA ARG A 93 6.76 -2.88 -0.83
C ARG A 93 8.07 -3.60 -1.09
N THR A 94 9.19 -2.88 -1.23
CA THR A 94 10.51 -3.51 -1.43
C THR A 94 10.85 -4.48 -0.30
N LYS A 95 10.64 -4.10 0.96
CA LYS A 95 10.90 -4.97 2.12
C LYS A 95 9.96 -6.18 2.14
N LEU A 96 8.67 -5.96 1.89
CA LEU A 96 7.67 -7.04 1.82
C LEU A 96 7.99 -8.06 0.72
N GLN A 97 8.46 -7.60 -0.44
CA GLN A 97 8.84 -8.48 -1.55
C GLN A 97 10.08 -9.33 -1.21
N VAL A 98 11.03 -8.81 -0.44
CA VAL A 98 12.16 -9.61 0.08
C VAL A 98 11.63 -10.73 1.00
N ILE A 99 10.68 -10.42 1.89
CA ILE A 99 10.06 -11.43 2.76
C ILE A 99 9.35 -12.51 1.94
N VAL A 100 8.55 -12.12 0.94
CA VAL A 100 7.87 -13.06 0.02
C VAL A 100 8.88 -13.98 -0.68
N GLN A 101 10.01 -13.45 -1.13
CA GLN A 101 11.06 -14.25 -1.77
C GLN A 101 11.68 -15.25 -0.79
N MET A 102 11.92 -14.85 0.46
CA MET A 102 12.44 -15.74 1.51
C MET A 102 11.45 -16.86 1.83
N GLU A 103 10.17 -16.54 2.05
CA GLU A 103 9.11 -17.53 2.31
C GLU A 103 9.00 -18.56 1.18
N ARG A 104 8.96 -18.10 -0.08
CA ARG A 104 8.95 -19.00 -1.25
C ARG A 104 10.18 -19.91 -1.29
N ARG A 105 11.35 -19.42 -0.85
CA ARG A 105 12.57 -20.24 -0.78
C ARG A 105 12.47 -21.28 0.32
N ILE A 106 11.95 -20.93 1.49
CA ILE A 106 11.72 -21.86 2.61
C ILE A 106 10.76 -22.97 2.17
N MET A 107 9.59 -22.62 1.62
CA MET A 107 8.61 -23.59 1.13
C MET A 107 9.21 -24.60 0.13
N ARG A 108 10.02 -24.12 -0.82
CA ARG A 108 10.71 -24.99 -1.79
C ARG A 108 11.72 -25.93 -1.12
N LEU A 109 12.46 -25.44 -0.12
CA LEU A 109 13.44 -26.27 0.59
C LEU A 109 12.76 -27.31 1.48
N GLU A 110 11.65 -26.96 2.12
CA GLU A 110 10.84 -27.90 2.91
C GLU A 110 10.24 -29.00 2.04
N ALA A 111 9.68 -28.65 0.88
CA ALA A 111 9.14 -29.62 -0.08
C ALA A 111 10.20 -30.63 -0.54
N LYS A 112 11.44 -30.17 -0.77
CA LYS A 112 12.58 -31.05 -1.13
C LYS A 112 13.05 -31.97 0.00
N ARG A 113 12.81 -31.61 1.26
CA ARG A 113 13.18 -32.46 2.42
C ARG A 113 12.15 -33.54 2.71
N GLN A 114 10.95 -33.41 2.15
CA GLN A 114 9.85 -34.37 2.28
C GLN A 114 9.79 -35.38 1.13
N GLN A 115 10.67 -35.21 0.12
CA GLN A 115 10.95 -36.18 -0.96
C GLN A 115 12.20 -36.97 -0.60
#